data_AF-A0A7S4TAN6-F1
#
_entry.id   AF-A0A7S4TAN6-F1
#
_cell.length_a   1.000
_cell.length_b   1.000
_cell.length_c   1.000
_cell.angle_alpha   90.00
_cell.angle_beta   90.00
_cell.angle_gamma   90.00
#
_symmetry.space_group_name_H-M   'P 1'
#
loop_
_entity.id
_entity.type
_entity.pdbx_description
1 polymer ?
#
loop_
_entity_poly.entity_id
_entity_poly.type
_entity_poly.pdbx_seq_one_letter_code
_entity_poly.pdbx_strand_id
1 'polypeptide(L)'
;HSVTRPDVRARIDGWHVYRALFDFLLAEAPSSESGEDGKEDRGQKQDPFYIVPEWAFDILHEFVYQFQGFCQFRTSTYANALKHASSAAASGEGGSGGKQPPHHVIEALDVLSQNRDAWAVETVLFYLHRLISVGSASNSPPAYKYMALFASVTLSRLECLLGDYRASLAALSYVYSGDVVAVGGELPASAPGAENKTLEEIMMSVFPARLSVSYHAGVSYLMLRRYKDAASVLGSICSYMQRGFKTGQLRNIPGSEQFTKLFERMTALLAILTHVCPTTGIVDDSVLRAVRDKHGHQLSKIEAGEEGYEDLFIFACPKFVSPAVPDYGQATTSAAAAAASSAGGAGGSGGPTGQDAYK
;
A
#
# COMPACT_ATOMS: atom_id res chain seq x y z
N HIS A 1 24.45 12.90 0.26
CA HIS A 1 23.52 13.22 1.37
C HIS A 1 22.72 11.97 1.70
N SER A 2 22.92 11.37 2.87
CA SER A 2 22.10 10.23 3.31
C SER A 2 20.69 10.76 3.58
N VAL A 3 19.70 10.32 2.80
CA VAL A 3 18.30 10.61 3.08
C VAL A 3 17.98 10.01 4.45
N THR A 4 17.83 10.86 5.46
CA THR A 4 17.39 10.46 6.79
C THR A 4 15.99 9.87 6.67
N ARG A 5 15.80 8.67 7.22
CA ARG A 5 14.47 8.05 7.23
C ARG A 5 13.52 8.97 8.01
N PRO A 6 12.31 9.24 7.51
CA PRO A 6 11.36 10.09 8.22
C PRO A 6 11.01 9.47 9.56
N ASP A 7 11.07 10.29 10.60
CA ASP A 7 10.70 9.91 11.95
C ASP A 7 9.17 9.77 12.08
N VAL A 8 8.70 9.37 13.27
CA VAL A 8 7.26 9.17 13.51
C VAL A 8 6.46 10.47 13.35
N ARG A 9 7.03 11.62 13.75
CA ARG A 9 6.36 12.92 13.69
C ARG A 9 6.18 13.38 12.24
N ALA A 10 7.22 13.28 11.42
CA ALA A 10 7.14 13.61 9.99
C ALA A 10 6.09 12.76 9.25
N ARG A 11 5.88 11.50 9.67
CA ARG A 11 4.84 10.64 9.09
C ARG A 11 3.42 11.07 9.49
N ILE A 12 3.26 11.61 10.69
CA ILE A 12 1.99 12.17 11.19
C ILE A 12 1.73 13.52 10.53
N ASP A 13 2.74 14.36 10.38
CA ASP A 13 2.61 15.62 9.65
C ASP A 13 2.20 15.38 8.20
N GLY A 14 2.82 14.39 7.54
CA GLY A 14 2.42 13.95 6.20
C GLY A 14 0.96 13.51 6.13
N TRP A 15 0.45 12.81 7.15
CA TRP A 15 -0.96 12.43 7.24
C TRP A 15 -1.87 13.66 7.27
N HIS A 16 -1.57 14.65 8.11
CA HIS A 16 -2.36 15.88 8.21
C HIS A 16 -2.36 16.69 6.91
N VAL A 17 -1.23 16.71 6.18
CA VAL A 17 -1.14 17.37 4.86
C VAL A 17 -2.07 16.69 3.85
N TYR A 18 -2.08 15.36 3.77
CA TYR A 18 -2.98 14.64 2.87
C TYR A 18 -4.46 14.83 3.23
N ARG A 19 -4.78 14.82 4.54
CA ARG A 19 -6.15 15.11 5.00
C ARG A 19 -6.60 16.50 4.58
N ALA A 20 -5.79 17.52 4.84
CA ALA A 20 -6.11 18.89 4.46
C ALA A 20 -6.29 19.04 2.94
N LEU A 21 -5.43 18.38 2.14
CA LEU A 21 -5.55 18.36 0.68
C LEU A 21 -6.85 17.72 0.23
N PHE A 22 -7.20 16.52 0.72
CA PHE A 22 -8.40 15.84 0.30
C PHE A 22 -9.67 16.50 0.85
N ASP A 23 -9.65 17.03 2.07
CA ASP A 23 -10.77 17.80 2.62
C ASP A 23 -11.00 19.06 1.76
N PHE A 24 -9.94 19.75 1.33
CA PHE A 24 -10.03 20.88 0.40
C PHE A 24 -10.62 20.46 -0.96
N LEU A 25 -10.08 19.40 -1.58
CA LEU A 25 -10.61 18.89 -2.85
C LEU A 25 -12.07 18.43 -2.73
N LEU A 26 -12.48 17.87 -1.59
CA LEU A 26 -13.86 17.44 -1.40
C LEU A 26 -14.80 18.60 -1.09
N ALA A 27 -14.32 19.68 -0.46
CA ALA A 27 -15.09 20.90 -0.21
C ALA A 27 -15.33 21.70 -1.49
N GLU A 28 -14.35 21.76 -2.38
CA GLU A 28 -14.44 22.42 -3.70
C GLU A 28 -15.10 21.53 -4.77
N ALA A 29 -15.58 20.35 -4.40
CA ALA A 29 -16.26 19.46 -5.33
C ALA A 29 -17.61 20.04 -5.76
N PRO A 30 -18.00 19.90 -7.04
CA PRO A 30 -19.31 20.36 -7.49
C PRO A 30 -20.40 19.61 -6.71
N SER A 31 -21.24 20.35 -5.98
CA SER A 31 -22.36 19.79 -5.24
C SER A 31 -23.34 19.12 -6.20
N SER A 32 -23.77 17.90 -5.90
CA SER A 32 -24.84 17.21 -6.63
C SER A 32 -26.23 17.85 -6.46
N GLU A 33 -26.35 18.88 -5.62
CA GLU A 33 -27.63 19.49 -5.17
C GLU A 33 -27.97 20.82 -5.85
N SER A 34 -27.19 21.29 -6.84
CA SER A 34 -27.50 22.52 -7.58
C SER A 34 -28.56 22.30 -8.67
N GLY A 35 -29.75 21.87 -8.24
CA GLY A 35 -30.94 21.75 -9.07
C GLY A 35 -32.20 21.65 -8.23
N GLU A 36 -32.72 22.80 -7.76
CA GLU A 36 -34.14 23.16 -7.94
C GLU A 36 -34.52 24.56 -7.40
N ASP A 37 -33.77 25.18 -6.48
CA ASP A 37 -34.12 26.53 -5.99
C ASP A 37 -33.16 27.62 -6.44
N GLY A 38 -33.64 28.45 -7.38
CA GLY A 38 -32.97 29.62 -7.93
C GLY A 38 -32.74 30.73 -6.92
N LYS A 39 -31.71 30.60 -6.10
CA LYS A 39 -31.01 31.75 -5.50
C LYS A 39 -29.56 31.75 -5.96
N GLU A 40 -29.31 32.56 -6.99
CA GLU A 40 -27.98 32.99 -7.39
C GLU A 40 -27.30 33.70 -6.21
N ASP A 41 -26.56 32.97 -5.37
CA ASP A 41 -25.55 33.59 -4.54
C ASP A 41 -24.32 33.82 -5.41
N ARG A 42 -24.22 35.03 -5.97
CA ARG A 42 -23.05 35.51 -6.70
C ARG A 42 -21.91 35.70 -5.70
N GLY A 43 -21.11 34.65 -5.50
CA GLY A 43 -20.15 34.61 -4.39
C GLY A 43 -18.69 34.32 -4.73
N GLN A 44 -18.36 33.50 -5.73
CA GLN A 44 -16.99 33.38 -6.27
C GLN A 44 -17.03 32.51 -7.52
N LYS A 45 -16.53 33.02 -8.63
CA LYS A 45 -16.24 32.23 -9.83
C LYS A 45 -15.04 31.34 -9.43
N GLN A 46 -15.32 30.14 -8.91
CA GLN A 46 -14.27 29.19 -8.54
C GLN A 46 -13.39 28.94 -9.77
N ASP A 47 -12.08 29.12 -9.60
CA ASP A 47 -11.13 28.83 -10.66
C ASP A 47 -11.25 27.33 -11.02
N PRO A 48 -11.26 26.99 -12.32
CA PRO A 48 -11.44 25.60 -12.73
C PRO A 48 -10.26 24.76 -12.23
N PHE A 49 -10.55 23.80 -11.34
CA PHE A 49 -9.55 22.82 -10.89
C PHE A 49 -9.06 22.01 -12.08
N TYR A 50 -7.75 22.07 -12.33
CA TYR A 50 -7.08 21.37 -13.41
C TYR A 50 -5.96 20.48 -12.85
N ILE A 51 -5.92 19.23 -13.31
CA ILE A 51 -4.86 18.28 -12.99
C ILE A 51 -4.62 17.36 -14.19
N VAL A 52 -3.36 17.02 -14.44
CA VAL A 52 -2.98 16.03 -15.45
C VAL A 52 -3.10 14.60 -14.88
N PRO A 53 -3.41 13.59 -15.71
CA PRO A 53 -3.57 12.21 -15.24
C PRO A 53 -2.38 11.67 -14.44
N GLU A 54 -1.15 11.98 -14.86
CA GLU A 54 0.07 11.54 -14.18
C GLU A 54 0.14 12.05 -12.74
N TRP A 55 -0.17 13.33 -12.52
CA TRP A 55 -0.14 13.94 -11.18
C TRP A 55 -1.27 13.43 -10.30
N ALA A 56 -2.46 13.21 -10.87
CA ALA A 56 -3.56 12.61 -10.14
C ALA A 56 -3.19 11.19 -9.66
N PHE A 57 -2.57 10.39 -10.52
CA PHE A 57 -2.04 9.08 -10.14
C PHE A 57 -0.96 9.19 -9.06
N ASP A 58 0.05 10.05 -9.25
CA ASP A 58 1.18 10.17 -8.33
C ASP A 58 0.72 10.57 -6.92
N ILE A 59 -0.20 11.52 -6.79
CA ILE A 59 -0.76 11.95 -5.50
C ILE A 59 -1.44 10.79 -4.77
N LEU A 60 -2.32 10.06 -5.47
CA LEU A 60 -3.11 8.98 -4.88
C LEU A 60 -2.28 7.71 -4.62
N HIS A 61 -1.34 7.42 -5.52
CA HIS A 61 -0.41 6.32 -5.38
C HIS A 61 0.53 6.56 -4.20
N GLU A 62 1.06 7.77 -4.05
CA GLU A 62 1.90 8.16 -2.91
C GLU A 62 1.11 8.13 -1.61
N PHE A 63 -0.15 8.58 -1.60
CA PHE A 63 -1.03 8.48 -0.43
C PHE A 63 -1.15 7.04 0.10
N VAL A 64 -1.47 6.08 -0.77
CA VAL A 64 -1.56 4.66 -0.38
C VAL A 64 -0.18 4.06 -0.06
N TYR A 65 0.89 4.54 -0.71
CA TYR A 65 2.26 4.14 -0.38
C TYR A 65 2.66 4.58 1.04
N GLN A 66 2.34 5.80 1.42
CA GLN A 66 2.60 6.32 2.77
C GLN A 66 1.80 5.57 3.83
N PHE A 67 0.52 5.27 3.58
CA PHE A 67 -0.28 4.39 4.43
C PHE A 67 0.39 3.01 4.63
N GLN A 68 0.81 2.38 3.54
CA GLN A 68 1.49 1.09 3.57
C GLN A 68 2.79 1.16 4.38
N GLY A 69 3.59 2.20 4.16
CA GLY A 69 4.83 2.46 4.89
C GLY A 69 4.59 2.71 6.38
N PHE A 70 3.52 3.41 6.74
CA PHE A 70 3.13 3.66 8.12
C PHE A 70 2.71 2.38 8.84
N CYS A 71 1.91 1.52 8.20
CA CYS A 71 1.53 0.23 8.76
C CYS A 71 2.76 -0.66 9.04
N GLN A 72 3.73 -0.68 8.12
CA GLN A 72 4.98 -1.42 8.29
C GLN A 72 5.84 -0.83 9.41
N PHE A 73 5.95 0.50 9.48
CA PHE A 73 6.66 1.19 10.56
C PHE A 73 6.04 0.87 11.92
N ARG A 74 4.72 1.04 12.07
CA ARG A 74 3.97 0.74 13.29
C ARG A 74 4.19 -0.70 13.76
N THR A 75 4.05 -1.67 12.86
CA THR A 75 4.25 -3.09 13.16
C THR A 75 5.68 -3.40 13.55
N SER A 76 6.66 -2.83 12.84
CA SER A 76 8.08 -3.05 13.12
C SER A 76 8.50 -2.42 14.46
N THR A 77 8.02 -1.21 14.76
CA THR A 77 8.28 -0.52 16.03
C THR A 77 7.69 -1.31 17.20
N TYR A 78 6.45 -1.77 17.08
CA TYR A 78 5.79 -2.61 18.08
C TYR A 78 6.53 -3.94 18.30
N ALA A 79 6.88 -4.65 17.23
CA ALA A 79 7.60 -5.91 17.32
C ALA A 79 9.01 -5.74 17.92
N ASN A 80 9.68 -4.62 17.64
CA ASN A 80 10.97 -4.31 18.25
C ASN A 80 10.84 -4.12 19.76
N ALA A 81 9.84 -3.37 20.21
CA ALA A 81 9.55 -3.17 21.63
C ALA A 81 9.28 -4.50 22.34
N LEU A 82 8.49 -5.39 21.74
CA LEU A 82 8.16 -6.69 22.31
C LEU A 82 9.38 -7.61 22.45
N LYS A 83 10.31 -7.61 21.47
CA LYS A 83 11.56 -8.37 21.53
C LYS A 83 12.46 -7.93 22.69
N HIS A 84 12.50 -6.63 22.96
CA HIS A 84 13.24 -6.09 24.11
C HIS A 84 12.58 -6.49 25.44
N ALA A 85 11.25 -6.46 25.52
CA ALA A 85 10.52 -6.92 26.70
C ALA A 85 10.70 -8.43 26.97
N SER A 86 10.63 -9.27 25.93
CA SER A 86 10.77 -10.73 26.08
C SER A 86 12.20 -11.17 26.40
N SER A 87 13.22 -10.52 25.83
CA SER A 87 14.62 -10.78 26.18
C SER A 87 14.96 -10.37 27.61
N ALA A 88 14.35 -9.29 28.12
CA ALA A 88 14.45 -8.91 29.53
C ALA A 88 13.77 -9.93 30.46
N ALA A 89 12.63 -10.51 30.07
CA ALA A 89 11.95 -11.54 30.85
C ALA A 89 12.67 -12.90 30.85
N ALA A 90 13.27 -13.29 29.73
CA ALA A 90 13.96 -14.58 29.59
C ALA A 90 15.34 -14.62 30.26
N SER A 91 15.97 -13.47 30.48
CA SER A 91 17.33 -13.42 31.01
C SER A 91 17.44 -13.68 32.50
N GLY A 92 16.38 -13.56 33.31
CA GLY A 92 16.30 -14.00 34.72
C GLY A 92 17.37 -13.47 35.70
N GLU A 93 18.40 -12.79 35.22
CA GLU A 93 19.58 -12.38 35.97
C GLU A 93 19.40 -10.93 36.44
N GLY A 94 19.30 -10.77 37.76
CA GLY A 94 19.28 -9.50 38.49
C GLY A 94 20.59 -8.70 38.42
N GLY A 95 21.32 -8.76 37.30
CA GLY A 95 22.55 -8.00 37.05
C GLY A 95 22.40 -7.10 35.84
N SER A 96 21.91 -5.86 36.04
CA SER A 96 22.03 -4.69 35.15
C SER A 96 22.02 -4.90 33.61
N GLY A 97 21.29 -5.88 33.08
CA GLY A 97 21.47 -6.36 31.70
C GLY A 97 20.20 -6.55 30.87
N GLY A 98 19.01 -6.41 31.47
CA GLY A 98 17.75 -6.37 30.72
C GLY A 98 17.71 -5.10 29.88
N LYS A 99 18.13 -5.18 28.60
CA LYS A 99 18.18 -4.01 27.71
C LYS A 99 16.77 -3.51 27.44
N GLN A 100 16.36 -2.50 28.20
CA GLN A 100 15.18 -1.67 27.92
C GLN A 100 15.15 -1.30 26.44
N PRO A 101 13.97 -1.19 25.81
CA PRO A 101 13.87 -0.72 24.45
C PRO A 101 14.62 0.62 24.32
N PRO A 102 15.35 0.85 23.22
CA PRO A 102 16.03 2.12 23.01
C PRO A 102 15.06 3.30 23.15
N HIS A 103 15.53 4.44 23.67
CA HIS A 103 14.67 5.61 23.94
C HIS A 103 13.84 6.04 22.72
N HIS A 104 14.42 5.99 21.52
CA HIS A 104 13.71 6.33 20.27
C HIS A 104 12.53 5.40 19.95
N VAL A 105 12.57 4.13 20.40
CA VAL A 105 11.45 3.19 20.23
C VAL A 105 10.33 3.52 21.21
N ILE A 106 10.66 3.87 22.45
CA ILE A 106 9.68 4.27 23.47
C ILE A 106 9.00 5.57 23.06
N GLU A 107 9.77 6.58 22.64
CA GLU A 107 9.24 7.84 22.11
C GLU A 107 8.34 7.60 20.90
N ALA A 108 8.73 6.72 19.98
CA ALA A 108 7.90 6.38 18.83
C ALA A 108 6.58 5.71 19.24
N LEU A 109 6.59 4.81 20.24
CA LEU A 109 5.36 4.19 20.76
C LEU A 109 4.45 5.21 21.44
N ASP A 110 5.01 6.13 22.22
CA ASP A 110 4.24 7.19 22.88
C ASP A 110 3.54 8.07 21.84
N VAL A 111 4.28 8.56 20.84
CA VAL A 111 3.71 9.34 19.73
C VAL A 111 2.65 8.55 18.96
N LEU A 112 2.88 7.26 18.67
CA LEU A 112 1.89 6.39 18.02
C LEU A 112 0.64 6.16 18.89
N SER A 113 0.80 6.14 20.22
CA SER A 113 -0.30 5.96 21.16
C SER A 113 -1.18 7.21 21.27
N GLN A 114 -0.59 8.39 21.13
CA GLN A 114 -1.30 9.67 21.12
C GLN A 114 -2.05 9.91 19.80
N ASN A 115 -1.59 9.33 18.69
CA ASN A 115 -2.12 9.54 17.34
C ASN A 115 -2.67 8.22 16.74
N ARG A 116 -3.66 7.61 17.41
CA ARG A 116 -4.19 6.29 16.98
C ARG A 116 -5.00 6.34 15.68
N ASP A 117 -5.54 7.50 15.34
CA ASP A 117 -6.31 7.78 14.12
C ASP A 117 -5.41 8.08 12.91
N ALA A 118 -4.13 8.37 13.13
CA ALA A 118 -3.19 8.62 12.04
C ALA A 118 -3.08 7.39 11.14
N TRP A 119 -3.32 7.61 9.84
CA TRP A 119 -3.33 6.55 8.83
C TRP A 119 -4.29 5.39 9.19
N ALA A 120 -5.42 5.68 9.82
CA ALA A 120 -6.47 4.69 10.02
C ALA A 120 -7.03 4.21 8.67
N VAL A 121 -7.17 2.89 8.52
CA VAL A 121 -7.63 2.27 7.25
C VAL A 121 -9.01 2.80 6.85
N GLU A 122 -9.89 3.02 7.81
CA GLU A 122 -11.25 3.54 7.62
C GLU A 122 -11.22 4.93 6.97
N THR A 123 -10.31 5.81 7.43
CA THR A 123 -10.16 7.16 6.89
C THR A 123 -9.53 7.14 5.50
N VAL A 124 -8.56 6.25 5.26
CA VAL A 124 -7.97 6.07 3.92
C VAL A 124 -9.02 5.59 2.92
N LEU A 125 -9.80 4.56 3.29
CA LEU A 125 -10.91 4.06 2.48
C LEU A 125 -11.97 5.14 2.25
N PHE A 126 -12.31 5.91 3.29
CA PHE A 126 -13.26 7.02 3.19
C PHE A 126 -12.86 8.02 2.10
N TYR A 127 -11.61 8.51 2.09
CA TYR A 127 -11.17 9.45 1.08
C TYR A 127 -11.21 8.86 -0.33
N LEU A 128 -10.73 7.62 -0.50
CA LEU A 128 -10.73 6.95 -1.81
C LEU A 128 -12.15 6.76 -2.34
N HIS A 129 -13.07 6.23 -1.52
CA HIS A 129 -14.47 6.05 -1.92
C HIS A 129 -15.17 7.38 -2.18
N ARG A 130 -14.90 8.42 -1.39
CA ARG A 130 -15.52 9.73 -1.59
C ARG A 130 -15.05 10.40 -2.87
N LEU A 131 -13.76 10.31 -3.19
CA LEU A 131 -13.21 10.80 -4.46
C LEU A 131 -13.82 10.06 -5.66
N ILE A 132 -13.99 8.73 -5.58
CA ILE A 132 -14.69 7.95 -6.61
C ILE A 132 -16.12 8.46 -6.76
N SER A 133 -16.87 8.59 -5.66
CA SER A 133 -18.25 9.06 -5.69
C SER A 133 -18.41 10.43 -6.34
N VAL A 134 -17.48 11.37 -6.11
CA VAL A 134 -17.52 12.72 -6.71
C VAL A 134 -17.19 12.67 -8.21
N GLY A 135 -16.21 11.87 -8.63
CA GLY A 135 -15.85 11.75 -10.05
C GLY A 135 -16.81 10.91 -10.88
N SER A 136 -17.56 9.99 -10.25
CA SER A 136 -18.62 9.22 -10.92
C SER A 136 -19.91 10.03 -11.17
N ALA A 137 -20.03 11.24 -10.61
CA ALA A 137 -21.19 12.08 -10.89
C ALA A 137 -21.22 12.52 -12.37
N SER A 138 -22.41 12.53 -12.98
CA SER A 138 -22.58 12.79 -14.42
C SER A 138 -21.99 14.15 -14.87
N ASN A 139 -22.11 15.18 -14.03
CA ASN A 139 -21.60 16.53 -14.29
C ASN A 139 -20.20 16.79 -13.68
N SER A 140 -19.45 15.74 -13.34
CA SER A 140 -18.13 15.90 -12.74
C SER A 140 -17.11 16.40 -13.78
N PRO A 141 -16.34 17.46 -13.49
CA PRO A 141 -15.35 17.99 -14.44
C PRO A 141 -14.17 17.02 -14.59
N PRO A 142 -13.42 17.10 -15.70
CA PRO A 142 -12.36 16.12 -16.04
C PRO A 142 -11.36 15.85 -14.92
N ALA A 143 -10.98 16.89 -14.16
CA ALA A 143 -10.03 16.75 -13.05
C ALA A 143 -10.52 15.80 -11.95
N TYR A 144 -11.80 15.87 -11.57
CA TYR A 144 -12.38 14.94 -10.59
C TYR A 144 -12.62 13.55 -11.16
N LYS A 145 -12.87 13.43 -12.48
CA LYS A 145 -12.89 12.12 -13.15
C LYS A 145 -11.51 11.45 -13.11
N TYR A 146 -10.43 12.19 -13.30
CA TYR A 146 -9.06 11.67 -13.13
C TYR A 146 -8.79 11.26 -11.68
N MET A 147 -9.20 12.09 -10.70
CA MET A 147 -9.06 11.74 -9.28
C MET A 147 -9.85 10.47 -8.93
N ALA A 148 -11.09 10.32 -9.40
CA ALA A 148 -11.87 9.10 -9.20
C ALA A 148 -11.25 7.88 -9.86
N LEU A 149 -10.75 8.04 -11.09
CA LEU A 149 -10.09 6.97 -11.84
C LEU A 149 -8.91 6.41 -11.06
N PHE A 150 -7.99 7.27 -10.64
CA PHE A 150 -6.81 6.83 -9.91
C PHE A 150 -7.11 6.49 -8.45
N ALA A 151 -8.20 7.01 -7.86
CA ALA A 151 -8.67 6.58 -6.55
C ALA A 151 -9.19 5.14 -6.62
N SER A 152 -9.90 4.77 -7.69
CA SER A 152 -10.30 3.39 -7.98
C SER A 152 -9.11 2.46 -8.19
N VAL A 153 -8.09 2.89 -8.95
CA VAL A 153 -6.83 2.12 -9.14
C VAL A 153 -6.09 1.89 -7.82
N THR A 154 -5.98 2.92 -6.99
CA THR A 154 -5.26 2.84 -5.71
C THR A 154 -6.07 2.14 -4.62
N LEU A 155 -7.39 2.22 -4.66
CA LEU A 155 -8.30 1.41 -3.85
C LEU A 155 -8.15 -0.08 -4.18
N SER A 156 -8.11 -0.45 -5.47
CA SER A 156 -7.85 -1.83 -5.89
C SER A 156 -6.55 -2.38 -5.32
N ARG A 157 -5.48 -1.56 -5.31
CA ARG A 157 -4.22 -1.88 -4.65
C ARG A 157 -4.38 -2.02 -3.13
N LEU A 158 -5.03 -1.07 -2.47
CA LEU A 158 -5.21 -1.08 -1.01
C LEU A 158 -5.93 -2.36 -0.56
N GLU A 159 -7.05 -2.70 -1.19
CA GLU A 159 -7.81 -3.92 -0.88
C GLU A 159 -6.98 -5.19 -1.10
N CYS A 160 -6.16 -5.22 -2.16
CA CYS A 160 -5.21 -6.32 -2.39
C CYS A 160 -4.18 -6.44 -1.25
N LEU A 161 -3.68 -5.31 -0.74
CA LEU A 161 -2.74 -5.26 0.39
C LEU A 161 -3.38 -5.67 1.72
N LEU A 162 -4.68 -5.43 1.88
CA LEU A 162 -5.48 -5.85 3.03
C LEU A 162 -5.91 -7.33 2.95
N GLY A 163 -5.80 -7.94 1.77
CA GLY A 163 -6.16 -9.34 1.54
C GLY A 163 -7.62 -9.55 1.09
N ASP A 164 -8.40 -8.49 0.88
CA ASP A 164 -9.71 -8.60 0.24
C ASP A 164 -9.58 -8.53 -1.28
N TYR A 165 -9.32 -9.70 -1.86
CA TYR A 165 -9.12 -9.83 -3.30
C TYR A 165 -10.41 -9.62 -4.11
N ARG A 166 -11.59 -9.77 -3.51
CA ARG A 166 -12.86 -9.50 -4.19
C ARG A 166 -13.11 -8.00 -4.26
N ALA A 167 -12.94 -7.30 -3.15
CA ALA A 167 -13.02 -5.85 -3.10
C ALA A 167 -11.98 -5.20 -4.02
N SER A 168 -10.76 -5.74 -4.07
CA SER A 168 -9.70 -5.31 -4.99
C SER A 168 -10.14 -5.32 -6.46
N LEU A 169 -10.81 -6.38 -6.91
CA LEU A 169 -11.30 -6.45 -8.30
C LEU A 169 -12.57 -5.60 -8.49
N ALA A 170 -13.46 -5.57 -7.50
CA ALA A 170 -14.67 -4.74 -7.55
C ALA A 170 -14.34 -3.25 -7.65
N ALA A 171 -13.28 -2.79 -6.98
CA ALA A 171 -12.81 -1.41 -7.04
C ALA A 171 -12.49 -0.96 -8.48
N LEU A 172 -12.10 -1.88 -9.37
CA LEU A 172 -11.78 -1.58 -10.77
C LEU A 172 -13.03 -1.43 -11.65
N SER A 173 -14.24 -1.65 -11.15
CA SER A 173 -15.47 -1.52 -11.94
C SER A 173 -15.63 -0.11 -12.53
N TYR A 174 -15.17 0.92 -11.81
CA TYR A 174 -15.21 2.30 -12.29
C TYR A 174 -14.30 2.51 -13.51
N VAL A 175 -13.11 1.91 -13.53
CA VAL A 175 -12.17 1.96 -14.67
C VAL A 175 -12.82 1.43 -15.95
N TYR A 176 -13.60 0.35 -15.82
CA TYR A 176 -14.24 -0.36 -16.93
C TYR A 176 -15.72 0.01 -17.13
N SER A 177 -16.17 1.14 -16.56
CA SER A 177 -17.57 1.61 -16.69
C SER A 177 -17.95 2.02 -18.11
N GLY A 178 -16.95 2.31 -18.96
CA GLY A 178 -17.15 2.84 -20.31
C GLY A 178 -17.36 4.36 -20.35
N ASP A 179 -17.24 5.04 -19.20
CA ASP A 179 -17.32 6.50 -19.13
C ASP A 179 -16.22 7.16 -19.97
N VAL A 180 -16.59 8.24 -20.64
CA VAL A 180 -15.70 9.04 -21.48
C VAL A 180 -15.38 10.39 -20.83
N VAL A 181 -14.14 10.82 -21.03
CA VAL A 181 -13.64 12.12 -20.58
C VAL A 181 -13.11 12.87 -21.80
N ALA A 182 -13.55 14.11 -21.97
CA ALA A 182 -12.98 15.00 -22.98
C ALA A 182 -11.56 15.42 -22.53
N VAL A 183 -10.55 15.06 -23.32
CA VAL A 183 -9.15 15.38 -23.06
C VAL A 183 -8.71 16.50 -24.02
N GLY A 184 -8.30 17.64 -23.46
CA GLY A 184 -7.92 18.84 -24.21
C GLY A 184 -8.63 20.08 -23.66
N GLY A 185 -7.86 20.99 -23.06
CA GLY A 185 -8.41 22.20 -22.45
C GLY A 185 -8.94 23.21 -23.47
N GLU A 186 -9.99 23.92 -23.06
CA GLU A 186 -10.59 25.15 -23.62
C GLU A 186 -11.65 25.03 -24.71
N LEU A 187 -11.79 23.90 -25.40
CA LEU A 187 -12.79 23.78 -26.46
C LEU A 187 -14.04 23.04 -25.97
N PRO A 188 -15.27 23.53 -26.26
CA PRO A 188 -16.50 22.82 -25.91
C PRO A 188 -16.48 21.41 -26.54
N ALA A 189 -17.16 20.45 -25.90
CA ALA A 189 -17.19 19.04 -26.32
C ALA A 189 -17.63 18.81 -27.80
N SER A 190 -18.17 19.84 -28.46
CA SER A 190 -18.57 19.88 -29.87
C SER A 190 -17.49 20.40 -30.83
N ALA A 191 -16.30 20.77 -30.35
CA ALA A 191 -15.26 21.37 -31.17
C ALA A 191 -14.38 20.31 -31.88
N PRO A 192 -13.96 20.58 -33.12
CA PRO A 192 -13.05 19.70 -33.86
C PRO A 192 -11.66 19.72 -33.21
N GLY A 193 -11.33 18.69 -32.43
CA GLY A 193 -10.05 18.55 -31.71
C GLY A 193 -10.15 18.04 -30.27
N ALA A 194 -11.35 17.98 -29.68
CA ALA A 194 -11.57 17.33 -28.39
C ALA A 194 -11.53 15.80 -28.56
N GLU A 195 -10.42 15.17 -28.17
CA GLU A 195 -10.33 13.71 -28.12
C GLU A 195 -11.06 13.21 -26.88
N ASN A 196 -12.22 12.56 -27.08
CA ASN A 196 -12.87 11.80 -26.02
C ASN A 196 -12.08 10.51 -25.80
N LYS A 197 -11.57 10.31 -24.58
CA LYS A 197 -10.89 9.08 -24.17
C LYS A 197 -11.71 8.38 -23.11
N THR A 198 -11.78 7.07 -23.20
CA THR A 198 -12.34 6.23 -22.13
C THR A 198 -11.45 6.29 -20.88
N LEU A 199 -12.04 6.00 -19.72
CA LEU A 199 -11.27 5.86 -18.48
C LEU A 199 -10.17 4.80 -18.59
N GLU A 200 -10.43 3.72 -19.31
CA GLU A 200 -9.43 2.68 -19.58
C GLU A 200 -8.25 3.24 -20.38
N GLU A 201 -8.49 3.99 -21.45
CA GLU A 201 -7.41 4.59 -22.27
C GLU A 201 -6.55 5.57 -21.47
N ILE A 202 -7.18 6.37 -20.59
CA ILE A 202 -6.48 7.31 -19.70
C ILE A 202 -5.63 6.56 -18.67
N MET A 203 -6.15 5.47 -18.09
CA MET A 203 -5.35 4.64 -17.20
C MET A 203 -4.19 3.98 -17.95
N MET A 204 -4.41 3.50 -19.18
CA MET A 204 -3.38 2.87 -20.00
C MET A 204 -2.29 3.84 -20.47
N SER A 205 -2.59 5.14 -20.59
CA SER A 205 -1.58 6.16 -20.90
C SER A 205 -0.63 6.42 -19.74
N VAL A 206 -1.09 6.26 -18.49
CA VAL A 206 -0.25 6.34 -17.28
C VAL A 206 0.38 4.96 -17.00
N PHE A 207 1.56 4.71 -17.56
CA PHE A 207 2.21 3.40 -17.49
C PHE A 207 2.36 2.82 -16.06
N PRO A 208 2.77 3.59 -15.03
CA PRO A 208 2.81 3.09 -13.65
C PRO A 208 1.44 2.63 -13.11
N ALA A 209 0.34 3.29 -13.50
CA ALA A 209 -1.01 2.89 -13.13
C ALA A 209 -1.38 1.56 -13.77
N ARG A 210 -1.13 1.41 -15.08
CA ARG A 210 -1.31 0.14 -15.81
C ARG A 210 -0.57 -1.01 -15.15
N LEU A 211 0.69 -0.80 -14.76
CA LEU A 211 1.49 -1.79 -14.03
C LEU A 211 0.87 -2.14 -12.68
N SER A 212 0.46 -1.14 -11.91
CA SER A 212 -0.17 -1.34 -10.60
C SER A 212 -1.44 -2.17 -10.72
N VAL A 213 -2.35 -1.84 -11.65
CA VAL A 213 -3.58 -2.61 -11.87
C VAL A 213 -3.28 -4.03 -12.29
N SER A 214 -2.40 -4.23 -13.29
CA SER A 214 -2.08 -5.57 -13.78
C SER A 214 -1.49 -6.47 -12.69
N TYR A 215 -0.60 -5.92 -11.86
CA TYR A 215 0.02 -6.67 -10.77
C TYR A 215 -0.98 -7.03 -9.67
N HIS A 216 -1.72 -6.05 -9.13
CA HIS A 216 -2.65 -6.31 -8.02
C HIS A 216 -3.86 -7.14 -8.46
N ALA A 217 -4.41 -6.90 -9.67
CA ALA A 217 -5.46 -7.75 -10.22
C ALA A 217 -4.97 -9.18 -10.47
N GLY A 218 -3.75 -9.34 -10.99
CA GLY A 218 -3.13 -10.66 -11.18
C GLY A 218 -2.97 -11.44 -9.87
N VAL A 219 -2.52 -10.78 -8.80
CA VAL A 219 -2.46 -11.37 -7.45
C VAL A 219 -3.87 -11.70 -6.94
N SER A 220 -4.83 -10.78 -7.06
CA SER A 220 -6.21 -11.01 -6.63
C SER A 220 -6.84 -12.21 -7.34
N TYR A 221 -6.65 -12.35 -8.66
CA TYR A 221 -7.11 -13.53 -9.40
C TYR A 221 -6.42 -14.82 -8.95
N LEU A 222 -5.10 -14.79 -8.71
CA LEU A 222 -4.35 -15.93 -8.19
C LEU A 222 -4.92 -16.41 -6.86
N MET A 223 -5.15 -15.49 -5.91
CA MET A 223 -5.65 -15.80 -4.58
C MET A 223 -7.13 -16.25 -4.59
N LEU A 224 -7.92 -15.78 -5.56
CA LEU A 224 -9.28 -16.25 -5.80
C LEU A 224 -9.34 -17.55 -6.63
N ARG A 225 -8.20 -18.18 -6.91
CA ARG A 225 -8.08 -19.42 -7.71
C ARG A 225 -8.58 -19.29 -9.16
N ARG A 226 -8.67 -18.06 -9.68
CA ARG A 226 -8.99 -17.76 -11.07
C ARG A 226 -7.70 -17.75 -11.90
N TYR A 227 -7.03 -18.90 -11.96
CA TYR A 227 -5.66 -19.00 -12.48
C TYR A 227 -5.52 -18.59 -13.95
N LYS A 228 -6.51 -18.90 -14.80
CA LYS A 228 -6.49 -18.51 -16.22
C LYS A 228 -6.55 -17.00 -16.39
N ASP A 229 -7.39 -16.32 -15.61
CA ASP A 229 -7.51 -14.86 -15.64
C ASP A 229 -6.23 -14.20 -15.11
N ALA A 230 -5.67 -14.74 -14.03
CA ALA A 230 -4.38 -14.29 -13.49
C ALA A 230 -3.26 -14.41 -14.53
N ALA A 231 -3.17 -15.56 -15.21
CA ALA A 231 -2.17 -15.81 -16.24
C ALA A 231 -2.35 -14.88 -17.45
N SER A 232 -3.59 -14.61 -17.86
CA SER A 232 -3.90 -13.69 -18.96
C SER A 232 -3.46 -12.26 -18.65
N VAL A 233 -3.83 -11.74 -17.48
CA VAL A 233 -3.49 -10.36 -17.07
C VAL A 233 -1.97 -10.19 -16.90
N LEU A 234 -1.33 -11.08 -16.14
CA LEU A 234 0.11 -11.02 -15.88
C LEU A 234 0.93 -11.31 -17.14
N GLY A 235 0.49 -12.25 -17.96
CA GLY A 235 1.13 -12.59 -19.25
C GLY A 235 1.10 -11.40 -20.21
N SER A 236 -0.07 -10.78 -20.38
CA SER A 236 -0.25 -9.62 -21.27
C SER A 236 0.68 -8.46 -20.90
N ILE A 237 0.74 -8.08 -19.61
CA ILE A 237 1.63 -6.99 -19.18
C ILE A 237 3.11 -7.37 -19.28
N CYS A 238 3.47 -8.61 -18.96
CA CYS A 238 4.86 -9.08 -19.09
C CYS A 238 5.33 -9.09 -20.54
N SER A 239 4.48 -9.50 -21.49
CA SER A 239 4.76 -9.42 -22.93
C SER A 239 5.00 -7.99 -23.38
N TYR A 240 4.16 -7.05 -22.95
CA TYR A 240 4.33 -5.63 -23.23
C TYR A 240 5.68 -5.11 -22.67
N MET A 241 5.99 -5.43 -21.41
CA MET A 241 7.25 -5.02 -20.78
C MET A 241 8.48 -5.62 -21.47
N GLN A 242 8.45 -6.90 -21.85
CA GLN A 242 9.56 -7.52 -22.60
C GLN A 242 9.84 -6.77 -23.91
N ARG A 243 8.80 -6.35 -24.63
CA ARG A 243 8.94 -5.55 -25.86
C ARG A 243 9.52 -4.17 -25.53
N GLY A 244 8.98 -3.48 -24.51
CA GLY A 244 9.44 -2.16 -24.09
C GLY A 244 10.87 -2.11 -23.55
N PHE A 245 11.36 -3.20 -22.94
CA PHE A 245 12.76 -3.33 -22.52
C PHE A 245 13.70 -3.56 -23.69
N LYS A 246 13.27 -4.31 -24.72
CA LYS A 246 14.06 -4.54 -25.95
C LYS A 246 14.20 -3.28 -26.80
N THR A 247 13.14 -2.48 -26.91
CA THR A 247 13.17 -1.22 -27.67
C THR A 247 13.87 -0.08 -26.93
N GLY A 248 14.26 -0.28 -25.66
CA GLY A 248 14.89 0.74 -24.83
C GLY A 248 13.93 1.80 -24.27
N GLN A 249 12.66 1.82 -24.71
CA GLN A 249 11.66 2.81 -24.27
C GLN A 249 11.48 2.80 -22.75
N LEU A 250 11.37 1.61 -22.14
CA LEU A 250 11.18 1.51 -20.69
C LEU A 250 12.44 1.76 -19.87
N ARG A 251 13.63 1.66 -20.48
CA ARG A 251 14.90 1.93 -19.80
C ARG A 251 15.16 3.42 -19.63
N ASN A 252 14.65 4.22 -20.56
CA ASN A 252 14.83 5.67 -20.58
C ASN A 252 13.88 6.41 -19.63
N ILE A 253 12.88 5.73 -19.07
CA ILE A 253 11.94 6.33 -18.11
C ILE A 253 12.61 6.41 -16.73
N PRO A 254 12.58 7.58 -16.05
CA PRO A 254 13.02 7.71 -14.67
C PRO A 254 12.33 6.67 -13.77
N GLY A 255 13.10 6.00 -12.90
CA GLY A 255 12.56 4.94 -12.03
C GLY A 255 12.42 3.56 -12.68
N SER A 256 13.03 3.32 -13.85
CA SER A 256 13.01 2.04 -14.58
C SER A 256 13.45 0.81 -13.76
N GLU A 257 14.27 1.00 -12.72
CA GLU A 257 14.62 -0.07 -11.78
C GLU A 257 13.40 -0.64 -11.04
N GLN A 258 12.43 0.20 -10.69
CA GLN A 258 11.21 -0.25 -10.02
C GLN A 258 10.36 -1.10 -10.96
N PHE A 259 10.30 -0.73 -12.24
CA PHE A 259 9.59 -1.52 -13.26
C PHE A 259 10.27 -2.88 -13.48
N THR A 260 11.60 -2.92 -13.51
CA THR A 260 12.35 -4.18 -13.62
C THR A 260 12.05 -5.10 -12.43
N LYS A 261 12.05 -4.58 -11.20
CA LYS A 261 11.71 -5.37 -10.00
C LYS A 261 10.27 -5.89 -10.05
N LEU A 262 9.32 -5.06 -10.49
CA LEU A 262 7.92 -5.48 -10.61
C LEU A 262 7.75 -6.55 -11.70
N PHE A 263 8.46 -6.42 -12.83
CA PHE A 263 8.51 -7.44 -13.87
C PHE A 263 9.02 -8.78 -13.33
N GLU A 264 10.09 -8.77 -12.54
CA GLU A 264 10.62 -9.98 -11.91
C GLU A 264 9.59 -10.64 -10.99
N ARG A 265 8.89 -9.86 -10.16
CA ARG A 265 7.80 -10.38 -9.33
C ARG A 265 6.67 -10.99 -10.16
N MET A 266 6.23 -10.31 -11.22
CA MET A 266 5.17 -10.83 -12.10
C MET A 266 5.59 -12.13 -12.79
N THR A 267 6.86 -12.25 -13.24
CA THR A 267 7.37 -13.51 -13.80
C THR A 267 7.47 -14.63 -12.78
N ALA A 268 7.73 -14.33 -11.50
CA ALA A 268 7.69 -15.32 -10.42
C ALA A 268 6.26 -15.80 -10.12
N LEU A 269 5.27 -14.91 -10.11
CA LEU A 269 3.86 -15.30 -10.03
C LEU A 269 3.43 -16.15 -11.23
N LEU A 270 3.90 -15.81 -12.44
CA LEU A 270 3.66 -16.63 -13.63
C LEU A 270 4.31 -18.01 -13.48
N ALA A 271 5.49 -18.14 -12.88
CA ALA A 271 6.10 -19.46 -12.60
C ALA A 271 5.17 -20.34 -11.76
N ILE A 272 4.60 -19.79 -10.67
CA ILE A 272 3.60 -20.48 -9.85
C ILE A 272 2.39 -20.89 -10.72
N LEU A 273 1.87 -19.97 -11.53
CA LEU A 273 0.71 -20.24 -12.40
C LEU A 273 0.99 -21.33 -13.43
N THR A 274 2.18 -21.35 -14.05
CA THR A 274 2.53 -22.38 -15.06
C THR A 274 2.58 -23.79 -14.49
N HIS A 275 2.89 -23.93 -13.19
CA HIS A 275 2.88 -25.23 -12.53
C HIS A 275 1.48 -25.64 -12.05
N VAL A 276 0.65 -24.68 -11.62
CA VAL A 276 -0.70 -24.94 -11.07
C VAL A 276 -1.75 -25.12 -12.16
N CYS A 277 -1.61 -24.46 -13.31
CA CYS A 277 -2.54 -24.62 -14.43
C CYS A 277 -1.82 -24.59 -15.79
N PRO A 278 -2.34 -25.30 -16.81
CA PRO A 278 -1.81 -25.17 -18.16
C PRO A 278 -2.03 -23.74 -18.69
N THR A 279 -0.93 -23.01 -18.90
CA THR A 279 -0.94 -21.63 -19.43
C THR A 279 -0.65 -21.53 -20.93
N THR A 280 -0.45 -22.68 -21.60
CA THR A 280 -0.18 -22.76 -23.04
C THR A 280 -1.33 -22.14 -23.83
N GLY A 281 -1.00 -21.17 -24.70
CA GLY A 281 -1.98 -20.43 -25.50
C GLY A 281 -2.63 -19.23 -24.77
N ILE A 282 -2.38 -19.04 -23.48
CA ILE A 282 -2.80 -17.85 -22.71
C ILE A 282 -1.65 -16.85 -22.60
N VAL A 283 -0.44 -17.34 -22.37
CA VAL A 283 0.77 -16.54 -22.20
C VAL A 283 1.69 -16.73 -23.40
N ASP A 284 2.27 -15.64 -23.91
CA ASP A 284 3.22 -15.69 -25.02
C ASP A 284 4.42 -16.59 -24.71
N ASP A 285 4.83 -17.40 -25.68
CA ASP A 285 5.97 -18.33 -25.53
C ASP A 285 7.28 -17.63 -25.12
N SER A 286 7.48 -16.36 -25.50
CA SER A 286 8.65 -15.60 -25.08
C SER A 286 8.65 -15.30 -23.59
N VAL A 287 7.48 -15.08 -23.00
CA VAL A 287 7.33 -14.89 -21.55
C VAL A 287 7.51 -16.22 -20.84
N LEU A 288 6.93 -17.31 -21.35
CA LEU A 288 7.12 -18.66 -20.78
C LEU A 288 8.59 -19.10 -20.79
N ARG A 289 9.34 -18.81 -21.86
CA ARG A 289 10.79 -19.04 -21.90
C ARG A 289 11.50 -18.24 -20.81
N ALA A 290 11.22 -16.94 -20.70
CA ALA A 290 11.83 -16.10 -19.66
C ALA A 290 11.50 -16.56 -18.23
N VAL A 291 10.29 -17.07 -17.99
CA VAL A 291 9.89 -17.65 -16.70
C VAL A 291 10.76 -18.88 -16.39
N ARG A 292 10.91 -19.81 -17.34
CA ARG A 292 11.74 -21.00 -17.15
C ARG A 292 13.23 -20.66 -16.97
N ASP A 293 13.73 -19.69 -17.73
CA ASP A 293 15.14 -19.29 -17.66
C ASP A 293 15.47 -18.62 -16.31
N LYS A 294 14.53 -17.84 -15.74
CA LYS A 294 14.74 -17.13 -14.46
C LYS A 294 14.43 -17.97 -13.23
N HIS A 295 13.36 -18.76 -13.27
CA HIS A 295 12.78 -19.44 -12.11
C HIS A 295 12.83 -20.97 -12.23
N GLY A 296 13.60 -21.51 -13.18
CA GLY A 296 13.72 -22.96 -13.41
C GLY A 296 14.18 -23.74 -12.19
N HIS A 297 15.10 -23.19 -11.39
CA HIS A 297 15.54 -23.81 -10.14
C HIS A 297 14.40 -23.97 -9.12
N GLN A 298 13.60 -22.92 -8.92
CA GLN A 298 12.44 -22.95 -8.04
C GLN A 298 11.35 -23.90 -8.55
N LEU A 299 11.17 -24.00 -9.87
CA LEU A 299 10.26 -24.97 -10.48
C LEU A 299 10.74 -26.42 -10.25
N SER A 300 12.03 -26.71 -10.39
CA SER A 300 12.59 -28.03 -10.07
C SER A 300 12.45 -28.39 -8.59
N LYS A 301 12.60 -27.41 -7.68
CA LYS A 301 12.29 -27.62 -6.25
C LYS A 301 10.84 -28.03 -6.02
N ILE A 302 9.89 -27.39 -6.72
CA ILE A 302 8.47 -27.75 -6.63
C ILE A 302 8.25 -29.20 -7.10
N GLU A 303 8.85 -29.61 -8.21
CA GLU A 303 8.75 -30.98 -8.72
C GLU A 303 9.35 -32.01 -7.75
N ALA A 304 10.40 -31.63 -7.01
CA ALA A 304 11.02 -32.45 -5.96
C ALA A 304 10.23 -32.46 -4.63
N GLY A 305 9.16 -31.65 -4.51
CA GLY A 305 8.38 -31.52 -3.28
C GLY A 305 9.02 -30.62 -2.21
N GLU A 306 9.99 -29.79 -2.58
CA GLU A 306 10.64 -28.80 -1.71
C GLU A 306 9.89 -27.44 -1.70
N GLU A 307 10.38 -26.48 -0.92
CA GLU A 307 9.77 -25.17 -0.65
C GLU A 307 9.83 -24.16 -1.83
N GLY A 308 9.85 -24.63 -3.08
CA GLY A 308 9.93 -23.75 -4.26
C GLY A 308 8.73 -22.82 -4.43
N TYR A 309 7.54 -23.23 -3.97
CA TYR A 309 6.35 -22.36 -3.93
C TYR A 309 6.52 -21.19 -2.96
N GLU A 310 7.08 -21.45 -1.77
CA GLU A 310 7.30 -20.45 -0.74
C GLU A 310 8.35 -19.43 -1.19
N ASP A 311 9.47 -19.90 -1.74
CA ASP A 311 10.52 -19.06 -2.32
C ASP A 311 9.96 -18.06 -3.34
N LEU A 312 9.15 -18.55 -4.29
CA LEU A 312 8.54 -17.71 -5.33
C LEU A 312 7.49 -16.76 -4.73
N PHE A 313 6.65 -17.25 -3.83
CA PHE A 313 5.56 -16.45 -3.28
C PHE A 313 6.07 -15.33 -2.39
N ILE A 314 7.00 -15.59 -1.47
CA ILE A 314 7.60 -14.57 -0.59
C ILE A 314 8.29 -13.47 -1.41
N PHE A 315 8.97 -13.85 -2.49
CA PHE A 315 9.62 -12.90 -3.39
C PHE A 315 8.60 -12.02 -4.15
N ALA A 316 7.51 -12.63 -4.61
CA ALA A 316 6.62 -12.04 -5.59
C ALA A 316 5.37 -11.37 -5.01
N CYS A 317 4.94 -11.77 -3.81
CA CYS A 317 3.71 -11.29 -3.22
C CYS A 317 3.78 -9.79 -2.89
N PRO A 318 2.64 -9.09 -2.89
CA PRO A 318 2.58 -7.74 -2.36
C PRO A 318 3.04 -7.73 -0.90
N LYS A 319 3.58 -6.60 -0.45
CA LYS A 319 3.88 -6.41 0.97
C LYS A 319 2.59 -6.12 1.72
N PHE A 320 1.86 -7.18 2.05
CA PHE A 320 0.60 -7.12 2.80
C PHE A 320 0.75 -6.28 4.07
N VAL A 321 -0.35 -5.65 4.48
CA VAL A 321 -0.37 -4.73 5.62
C VAL A 321 -1.38 -5.18 6.66
N SER A 322 -1.03 -5.00 7.93
CA SER A 322 -1.98 -5.16 9.03
C SER A 322 -2.58 -3.78 9.37
N PRO A 323 -3.88 -3.56 9.12
CA PRO A 323 -4.54 -2.30 9.45
C PRO A 323 -4.79 -2.16 10.96
N ALA A 324 -4.75 -3.24 11.72
CA ALA A 324 -5.00 -3.24 13.15
C ALA A 324 -3.97 -2.39 13.91
N VAL A 325 -4.47 -1.49 14.78
CA VAL A 325 -3.63 -0.70 15.69
C VAL A 325 -3.14 -1.64 16.80
N PRO A 326 -1.82 -1.84 16.97
CA PRO A 326 -1.29 -2.64 18.07
C PRO A 326 -1.64 -2.04 19.43
N ASP A 327 -1.72 -2.87 20.47
CA ASP A 327 -1.84 -2.39 21.84
C ASP A 327 -0.47 -1.92 22.35
N TYR A 328 -0.16 -0.64 22.12
CA TYR A 328 1.10 -0.04 22.56
C TYR A 328 1.28 -0.07 24.08
N GLY A 329 0.19 -0.09 24.86
CA GLY A 329 0.22 -0.18 26.32
C GLY A 329 0.78 -1.52 26.80
N GLN A 330 0.47 -2.62 26.11
CA GLN A 330 1.06 -3.92 26.38
C GLN A 330 2.57 -3.91 26.16
N ALA A 331 3.05 -3.28 25.09
CA ALA A 331 4.47 -3.21 24.77
C ALA A 331 5.27 -2.36 25.77
N THR A 332 4.72 -1.24 26.24
CA THR A 332 5.37 -0.38 27.24
C THR A 332 5.28 -0.96 28.64
N THR A 333 4.13 -1.54 29.03
CA THR A 333 3.93 -2.15 30.35
C THR A 333 4.73 -3.43 30.49
N SER A 334 4.85 -4.25 29.45
CA SER A 334 5.72 -5.45 29.51
C SER A 334 7.19 -5.08 29.65
N ALA A 335 7.62 -3.97 29.03
CA ALA A 335 8.98 -3.44 29.19
C ALA A 335 9.21 -2.82 30.58
N ALA A 336 8.22 -2.09 31.12
CA ALA A 336 8.29 -1.45 32.43
C ALA A 336 8.14 -2.43 33.60
N ALA A 337 7.25 -3.42 33.50
CA ALA A 337 7.05 -4.47 34.51
C ALA A 337 8.29 -5.36 34.64
N ALA A 338 8.95 -5.71 33.52
CA ALA A 338 10.23 -6.40 33.53
C ALA A 338 11.35 -5.56 34.19
N ALA A 339 11.29 -4.23 34.07
CA ALA A 339 12.21 -3.31 34.75
C ALA A 339 11.93 -3.23 36.26
N ALA A 340 10.66 -3.09 36.66
CA ALA A 340 10.24 -2.91 38.04
C ALA A 340 10.43 -4.17 38.89
N SER A 341 10.21 -5.37 38.32
CA SER A 341 10.52 -6.65 39.00
C SER A 341 12.02 -6.82 39.27
N SER A 342 12.89 -6.17 38.50
CA SER A 342 14.35 -6.18 38.74
C SER A 342 14.81 -5.19 39.82
N ALA A 343 14.01 -4.15 40.10
CA ALA A 343 14.33 -3.11 41.09
C ALA A 343 13.80 -3.43 42.51
N GLY A 344 12.76 -4.25 42.65
CA GLY A 344 12.14 -4.60 43.94
C GLY A 344 12.85 -5.68 44.75
N GLY A 345 13.93 -6.28 44.26
CA GLY A 345 14.63 -7.41 44.90
C GLY A 345 15.76 -7.05 45.87
N ALA A 346 16.12 -5.77 46.01
CA ALA A 346 17.24 -5.31 46.84
C ALA A 346 16.74 -4.54 48.09
N GLY A 347 16.15 -5.25 49.05
CA GLY A 347 15.74 -4.62 50.31
C GLY A 347 15.07 -5.57 51.29
N GLY A 348 15.83 -6.43 51.95
CA GLY A 348 15.26 -7.32 52.97
C GLY A 348 16.22 -8.30 53.62
N SER A 349 17.32 -7.85 54.21
CA SER A 349 18.10 -8.66 55.16
C SER A 349 18.68 -7.79 56.30
N GLY A 350 17.79 -7.16 57.07
CA GLY A 350 18.11 -6.66 58.40
C GLY A 350 17.90 -7.76 59.42
N GLY A 351 18.93 -8.54 59.73
CA GLY A 351 18.92 -9.47 60.85
C GLY A 351 19.09 -8.74 62.20
N PRO A 352 18.51 -9.23 63.31
CA PRO A 352 18.98 -8.88 64.64
C PRO A 352 20.00 -9.91 65.12
N THR A 353 21.18 -9.41 65.45
CA THR A 353 22.29 -10.09 66.13
C THR A 353 22.08 -10.19 67.64
N GLY A 354 22.58 -11.28 68.25
CA GLY A 354 22.97 -11.37 69.67
C GLY A 354 22.17 -12.41 70.48
N GLN A 355 22.69 -13.63 70.66
CA GLN A 355 23.51 -14.09 71.81
C GLN A 355 22.74 -14.23 73.13
N ASP A 356 22.55 -15.49 73.58
CA ASP A 356 22.82 -16.04 74.92
C ASP A 356 22.20 -17.47 74.99
N ALA A 357 23.00 -18.55 75.06
CA ALA A 357 23.68 -19.13 76.23
C ALA A 357 22.76 -20.02 77.11
N TYR A 358 23.15 -21.31 77.20
CA TYR A 358 22.85 -22.26 78.28
C TYR A 358 21.38 -22.59 78.64
N LYS A 359 20.86 -23.71 78.14
CA LYS A 359 20.58 -24.98 78.86
C LYS A 359 19.70 -25.91 78.03
#